data_AF-A0A2D5USY8-F1
#
_entry.id   AF-A0A2D5USY8-F1
#
_cell.length_a   1.000
_cell.length_b   1.000
_cell.length_c   1.000
_cell.angle_alpha   90.00
_cell.angle_beta   90.00
_cell.angle_gamma   90.00
#
_symmetry.space_group_name_H-M   'P 1'
#
loop_
_entity.id
_entity.type
_entity.pdbx_description
1 polymer ?
#
loop_
_entity_poly.entity_id
_entity_poly.type
_entity_poly.pdbx_seq_one_letter_code
_entity_poly.pdbx_strand_id
1 'polypeptide(L)'
;YLGFLPRKVGSRRNLLKSAADESSTIVILESPHRLLATLKDMLTALGDRRIAVCRELTKLHEEIFRGNISQAIEHFVQPRGEFTLVVEGRINNNKPELTDDVRQQLRSRVLAGAKAKEAVSQLAGETGLSKKELYRAWLEQT
;
A
#
# COMPACT_ATOMS: atom_id res chain seq x y z
N TYR A 1 -6.72 -11.23 2.50
CA TYR A 1 -6.60 -11.93 3.81
C TYR A 1 -5.89 -13.26 3.58
N LEU A 2 -4.79 -13.54 4.29
CA LEU A 2 -3.99 -14.76 4.12
C LEU A 2 -4.13 -15.74 5.30
N GLY A 3 -4.69 -15.32 6.43
CA GLY A 3 -4.82 -16.15 7.63
C GLY A 3 -3.46 -16.60 8.17
N PHE A 4 -3.38 -17.83 8.67
CA PHE A 4 -2.12 -18.41 9.16
C PHE A 4 -1.22 -18.84 8.01
N LEU A 5 0.03 -18.36 8.02
CA LEU A 5 1.01 -18.77 7.02
C LEU A 5 1.44 -20.24 7.22
N PRO A 6 1.78 -20.96 6.14
CA PRO A 6 2.32 -22.32 6.20
C PRO A 6 3.48 -22.46 7.20
N ARG A 7 3.55 -23.60 7.89
CA ARG A 7 4.62 -23.86 8.88
C ARG A 7 5.98 -24.06 8.22
N LYS A 8 6.02 -24.73 7.06
CA LYS A 8 7.26 -24.97 6.30
C LYS A 8 7.77 -23.65 5.71
N VAL A 9 9.05 -23.34 5.97
CA VAL A 9 9.69 -22.08 5.54
C VAL A 9 9.57 -21.84 4.04
N GLY A 10 9.83 -22.87 3.22
CA GLY A 10 9.71 -22.74 1.75
C GLY A 10 8.30 -22.38 1.30
N SER A 11 7.28 -23.09 1.81
CA SER A 11 5.87 -22.81 1.50
C SER A 11 5.43 -21.42 1.99
N ARG A 12 5.88 -20.99 3.18
CA ARG A 12 5.62 -19.64 3.71
C ARG A 12 6.20 -18.57 2.79
N ARG A 13 7.47 -18.70 2.41
CA ARG A 13 8.14 -17.76 1.50
C ARG A 13 7.48 -17.70 0.14
N ASN A 14 7.08 -18.85 -0.41
CA ASN A 14 6.39 -18.88 -1.71
C ASN A 14 5.05 -18.15 -1.66
N LEU A 15 4.26 -18.34 -0.59
CA LEU A 15 2.99 -17.62 -0.40
C LEU A 15 3.22 -16.10 -0.23
N LEU A 16 4.24 -15.70 0.53
CA LEU A 16 4.57 -14.28 0.68
C LEU A 16 5.01 -13.65 -0.65
N LYS A 17 5.82 -14.35 -1.44
CA LYS A 17 6.22 -13.90 -2.78
C LYS A 17 5.03 -13.74 -3.73
N SER A 18 4.08 -14.68 -3.71
CA SER A 18 2.88 -14.54 -4.56
C SER A 18 1.99 -13.36 -4.16
N ALA A 19 2.11 -12.89 -2.92
CA ALA A 19 1.39 -11.70 -2.43
C ALA A 19 2.18 -10.40 -2.59
N ALA A 20 3.40 -10.43 -3.15
CA ALA A 20 4.25 -9.25 -3.27
C ALA A 20 3.62 -8.17 -4.18
N ASP A 21 2.83 -8.54 -5.17
CA ASP A 21 2.19 -7.58 -6.07
C ASP A 21 0.78 -7.16 -5.64
N GLU A 22 0.29 -7.68 -4.51
CA GLU A 22 -1.04 -7.33 -4.00
C GLU A 22 -1.07 -5.85 -3.57
N SER A 23 -1.90 -5.05 -4.25
CA SER A 23 -2.09 -3.62 -3.94
C SER A 23 -2.96 -3.38 -2.71
N SER A 24 -3.78 -4.36 -2.33
CA SER A 24 -4.64 -4.29 -1.16
C SER A 24 -3.87 -4.59 0.13
N THR A 25 -4.39 -4.13 1.26
CA THR A 25 -3.87 -4.49 2.57
C THR A 25 -3.89 -6.01 2.78
N ILE A 26 -2.76 -6.55 3.22
CA ILE A 26 -2.60 -7.98 3.51
C ILE A 26 -2.79 -8.19 5.01
N VAL A 27 -3.61 -9.18 5.38
CA VAL A 27 -3.86 -9.53 6.78
C VAL A 27 -3.38 -10.96 7.03
N ILE A 28 -2.54 -11.14 8.04
CA ILE A 28 -1.91 -12.42 8.43
C ILE A 28 -2.16 -12.66 9.92
N LEU A 29 -2.42 -13.91 10.29
CA LEU A 29 -2.47 -14.36 11.69
C LEU A 29 -1.18 -15.11 12.01
N GLU A 30 -0.61 -14.88 13.19
CA GLU A 30 0.63 -15.55 13.57
C GLU A 30 0.73 -15.86 15.07
N SER A 31 1.39 -16.98 15.35
CA SER A 31 1.72 -17.43 16.70
C SER A 31 2.99 -16.72 17.21
N PRO A 32 3.14 -16.53 18.54
CA PRO A 32 4.23 -15.73 19.10
C PRO A 32 5.61 -16.27 18.71
N HIS A 33 5.80 -17.59 18.84
CA HIS A 33 7.07 -18.26 18.53
C HIS A 33 7.49 -18.17 17.06
N ARG A 34 6.56 -17.83 16.16
CA ARG A 34 6.81 -17.70 14.72
C ARG A 34 6.91 -16.26 14.25
N LEU A 35 6.46 -15.28 15.04
CA LEU A 35 6.34 -13.88 14.64
C LEU A 35 7.63 -13.35 14.02
N LEU A 36 8.76 -13.47 14.73
CA LEU A 36 10.05 -12.97 14.25
C LEU A 36 10.51 -13.62 12.94
N ALA A 37 10.31 -14.93 12.79
CA ALA A 37 10.66 -15.62 11.55
C ALA A 37 9.77 -15.18 10.38
N THR A 38 8.47 -14.99 10.65
CA THR A 38 7.50 -14.49 9.69
C THR A 38 7.82 -13.05 9.27
N LEU A 39 8.12 -12.14 10.20
CA LEU A 39 8.49 -10.76 9.90
C LEU A 39 9.77 -10.69 9.03
N LYS A 40 10.78 -11.52 9.32
CA LYS A 40 12.01 -11.59 8.49
C LYS A 40 11.74 -12.09 7.08
N ASP A 41 10.91 -13.13 6.94
CA ASP A 41 10.52 -13.64 5.62
C ASP A 41 9.65 -12.60 4.87
N MET A 42 8.80 -11.86 5.57
CA MET A 42 8.01 -10.76 5.00
C MET A 42 8.90 -9.62 4.51
N LEU A 43 9.88 -9.18 5.31
CA LEU A 43 10.83 -8.14 4.91
C LEU A 43 11.56 -8.54 3.62
N THR A 44 11.95 -9.81 3.52
CA THR A 44 12.63 -10.36 2.34
C THR A 44 11.72 -10.42 1.11
N ALA A 45 10.45 -10.82 1.28
CA ALA A 45 9.53 -11.06 0.16
C ALA A 45 8.74 -9.82 -0.29
N LEU A 46 8.38 -8.95 0.65
CA LEU A 46 7.48 -7.81 0.45
C LEU A 46 8.23 -6.46 0.45
N GLY A 47 9.48 -6.43 0.91
CA GLY A 47 10.22 -5.20 1.23
C GLY A 47 9.84 -4.62 2.58
N ASP A 48 10.37 -3.44 2.90
CA ASP A 48 10.15 -2.79 4.21
C ASP A 48 8.86 -1.97 4.26
N ARG A 49 7.72 -2.66 4.10
CA ARG A 49 6.39 -2.03 4.05
C ARG A 49 5.95 -1.53 5.42
N ARG A 50 4.98 -0.60 5.42
CA ARG A 50 4.28 -0.26 6.66
C ARG A 50 3.45 -1.45 7.15
N ILE A 51 3.41 -1.61 8.46
CA ILE A 51 2.73 -2.69 9.14
C ILE A 51 2.12 -2.19 10.45
N ALA A 52 0.94 -2.72 10.78
CA ALA A 52 0.43 -2.74 12.15
C ALA A 52 0.52 -4.16 12.69
N VAL A 53 1.14 -4.33 13.85
CA VAL A 53 1.24 -5.61 14.57
C VAL A 53 0.36 -5.49 15.81
N CYS A 54 -0.77 -6.19 15.78
CA CYS A 54 -1.75 -6.17 16.85
C CYS A 54 -1.59 -7.43 17.70
N ARG A 55 -1.29 -7.26 18.99
CA ARG A 55 -1.10 -8.34 19.96
C ARG A 55 -2.31 -8.39 20.90
N GLU A 56 -2.86 -9.58 21.09
CA GLU A 56 -3.91 -9.84 22.08
C GLU A 56 -5.12 -8.89 21.99
N LEU A 57 -5.59 -8.63 20.77
CA LEU A 57 -6.76 -7.77 20.54
C LEU A 57 -7.94 -8.22 21.40
N THR A 58 -8.65 -7.26 22.00
CA THR A 58 -9.78 -7.43 22.94
C THR A 58 -9.43 -7.97 24.34
N LYS A 59 -8.16 -8.26 24.62
CA LYS A 59 -7.71 -8.71 25.96
C LYS A 59 -7.11 -7.54 26.76
N LEU A 60 -7.00 -7.71 28.08
CA LEU A 60 -6.51 -6.68 29.01
C LEU A 60 -5.11 -6.13 28.65
N HIS A 61 -4.29 -6.94 27.97
CA HIS A 61 -2.92 -6.61 27.59
C HIS A 61 -2.74 -6.34 26.08
N GLU A 62 -3.78 -5.79 25.45
CA GLU A 62 -3.76 -5.40 24.03
C GLU A 62 -2.60 -4.42 23.74
N GLU A 63 -1.95 -4.62 22.60
CA GLU A 63 -0.91 -3.73 22.10
C GLU A 63 -1.03 -3.61 20.57
N ILE A 64 -0.88 -2.38 20.06
CA ILE A 64 -0.83 -2.13 18.61
C ILE A 64 0.46 -1.39 18.30
N PHE A 65 1.42 -2.10 17.73
CA PHE A 65 2.61 -1.50 17.13
C PHE A 65 2.29 -1.01 15.72
N ARG A 66 2.79 0.17 15.34
CA ARG A 66 2.73 0.70 13.95
C ARG A 66 4.10 1.21 13.55
N GLY A 67 4.54 0.85 12.35
CA GLY A 67 5.83 1.24 11.80
C GLY A 67 6.13 0.48 10.53
N ASN A 68 7.41 0.29 10.24
CA ASN A 68 7.87 -0.59 9.16
C ASN A 68 8.12 -2.02 9.68
N ILE A 69 8.24 -2.98 8.76
CA ILE A 69 8.55 -4.38 9.11
C ILE A 69 9.89 -4.48 9.83
N SER A 70 10.91 -3.73 9.40
CA SER A 70 12.22 -3.63 10.05
C SER A 70 12.10 -3.22 11.53
N GLN A 71 11.35 -2.15 11.80
CA GLN A 71 11.09 -1.66 13.15
C GLN A 71 10.30 -2.66 13.99
N ALA A 72 9.36 -3.39 13.40
CA ALA A 72 8.63 -4.45 14.10
C ALA A 72 9.57 -5.60 14.53
N ILE A 73 10.54 -5.97 13.69
CA ILE A 73 11.54 -7.01 14.04
C ILE A 73 12.36 -6.58 15.25
N GLU A 74 12.72 -5.30 15.34
CA GLU A 74 13.47 -4.74 16.48
C GLU A 74 12.62 -4.66 17.75
N HIS A 75 11.34 -4.28 17.61
CA HIS A 75 10.41 -4.13 18.74
C HIS A 75 10.07 -5.47 19.42
N PHE A 76 9.82 -6.53 18.65
CA PHE A 76 9.33 -7.81 19.18
C PHE A 76 10.44 -8.82 19.46
N VAL A 77 11.17 -8.70 20.58
CA VAL A 77 12.30 -9.61 20.91
C VAL A 77 11.85 -10.95 21.50
N GLN A 78 10.88 -10.96 22.42
CA GLN A 78 10.31 -12.18 23.02
C GLN A 78 8.77 -12.11 22.99
N PRO A 79 8.16 -12.20 21.79
CA PRO A 79 6.73 -12.04 21.64
C PRO A 79 5.97 -13.14 22.39
N ARG A 80 4.85 -12.75 23.01
CA ARG A 80 3.88 -13.63 23.68
C ARG A 80 2.47 -13.28 23.23
N GLY A 81 1.59 -14.26 23.27
CA GLY A 81 0.20 -14.07 22.88
C GLY A 81 -0.06 -14.21 21.38
N GLU A 82 -1.26 -13.86 20.97
CA GLU A 82 -1.74 -14.01 19.59
C GLU A 82 -1.54 -12.70 18.80
N PHE A 83 -1.14 -12.84 17.53
CA PHE A 83 -0.82 -11.68 16.68
C PHE A 83 -1.67 -11.64 15.41
N THR A 84 -2.15 -10.45 15.09
CA THR A 84 -2.71 -10.08 13.79
C THR A 84 -1.80 -9.04 13.15
N LEU A 85 -1.29 -9.35 11.96
CA LEU A 85 -0.42 -8.48 11.17
C LEU A 85 -1.24 -7.88 10.03
N VAL A 86 -1.25 -6.55 9.96
CA VAL A 86 -1.92 -5.78 8.90
C VAL A 86 -0.86 -5.04 8.13
N VAL A 87 -0.57 -5.51 6.91
CA VAL A 87 0.56 -5.08 6.09
C VAL A 87 0.05 -4.25 4.93
N GLU A 88 0.73 -3.15 4.66
CA GLU A 88 0.46 -2.32 3.49
C GLU A 88 0.59 -3.13 2.18
N GLY A 89 -0.34 -2.89 1.26
CA GLY A 89 -0.25 -3.41 -0.09
C GLY A 89 0.91 -2.79 -0.87
N ARG A 90 1.17 -3.29 -2.07
CA ARG A 90 2.17 -2.70 -2.95
C ARG A 90 1.71 -1.30 -3.36
N ILE A 91 2.51 -0.29 -3.01
CA ILE A 91 2.31 1.05 -3.53
C ILE A 91 2.74 1.02 -5.00
N ASN A 92 1.76 1.03 -5.90
CA ASN A 92 2.03 1.28 -7.31
C ASN A 92 2.28 2.77 -7.49
N ASN A 93 3.56 3.15 -7.59
CA ASN A 93 3.99 4.49 -8.00
C ASN A 93 3.60 4.82 -9.46
N ASN A 94 2.90 3.92 -10.16
CA ASN A 94 2.31 4.15 -11.47
C ASN A 94 0.99 4.95 -11.43
N LYS A 95 0.66 5.62 -10.31
CA LYS A 95 -0.39 6.63 -10.38
C LYS A 95 0.11 7.69 -11.38
N PRO A 96 -0.63 7.94 -12.47
CA PRO A 96 -0.24 8.99 -13.39
C PRO A 96 -0.20 10.30 -12.58
N GLU A 97 0.90 11.02 -12.71
CA GLU A 97 1.10 12.28 -12.01
C GLU A 97 0.63 13.44 -12.88
N LEU A 98 0.08 14.46 -12.22
CA LEU A 98 -0.24 15.72 -12.88
C LEU A 98 1.07 16.50 -13.11
N THR A 99 1.72 16.24 -14.24
CA THR A 99 2.95 16.92 -14.67
C THR A 99 2.64 18.27 -15.31
N ASP A 100 3.67 19.10 -15.49
CA ASP A 100 3.52 20.40 -16.15
C ASP A 100 3.18 20.29 -17.63
N ASP A 101 3.65 19.23 -18.30
CA ASP A 101 3.25 18.91 -19.67
C ASP A 101 1.73 18.64 -19.76
N VAL A 102 1.19 17.85 -18.82
CA VAL A 102 -0.25 17.59 -18.74
C VAL A 102 -1.04 18.89 -18.49
N ARG A 103 -0.54 19.78 -17.62
CA ARG A 103 -1.14 21.11 -17.40
C ARG A 103 -1.12 21.95 -18.68
N GLN A 104 0.00 21.96 -19.40
CA GLN A 104 0.16 22.70 -20.65
C GLN A 104 -0.77 22.16 -21.75
N GLN A 105 -0.88 20.85 -21.88
CA GLN A 105 -1.81 20.21 -22.82
C GLN A 105 -3.27 20.58 -22.50
N LEU A 106 -3.68 20.53 -21.24
CA LEU A 106 -5.02 20.95 -20.81
C LEU A 106 -5.31 22.40 -21.21
N ARG A 107 -4.36 23.31 -20.93
CA ARG A 107 -4.48 24.73 -21.27
C ARG A 107 -4.56 24.96 -22.77
N SER A 108 -3.71 24.28 -23.55
CA SER A 108 -3.67 24.43 -25.01
C SER A 108 -5.00 24.05 -25.66
N ARG A 109 -5.69 23.02 -25.16
CA ARG A 109 -7.00 22.58 -25.68
C ARG A 109 -8.09 23.59 -25.40
N VAL A 110 -8.10 24.18 -24.20
CA VAL A 110 -9.09 25.21 -23.85
C VAL A 110 -8.84 26.50 -24.64
N LEU A 111 -7.58 26.92 -24.79
CA LEU A 111 -7.22 28.07 -25.64
C LEU A 111 -7.56 27.83 -27.12
N ALA A 112 -7.51 26.58 -27.59
CA ALA A 112 -7.96 26.19 -28.93
C ALA A 112 -9.50 26.15 -29.08
N GLY A 113 -10.26 26.54 -28.05
CA GLY A 113 -11.71 26.69 -28.10
C GLY A 113 -12.51 25.50 -27.51
N ALA A 114 -11.85 24.47 -26.99
CA ALA A 114 -12.56 23.37 -26.33
C ALA A 114 -13.16 23.81 -24.99
N LYS A 115 -14.34 23.29 -24.63
CA LYS A 115 -14.89 23.52 -23.28
C LYS A 115 -13.99 22.82 -22.26
N ALA A 116 -13.72 23.46 -21.12
CA ALA A 116 -12.87 22.90 -20.05
C ALA A 116 -13.29 21.47 -19.65
N LYS A 117 -14.60 21.20 -19.59
CA LYS A 117 -15.15 19.86 -19.30
C LYS A 117 -14.76 18.80 -20.34
N GLU A 118 -14.73 19.17 -21.62
CA GLU A 118 -14.36 18.27 -22.73
C GLU A 118 -12.85 18.01 -22.71
N ALA A 119 -12.04 19.07 -22.54
CA ALA A 119 -10.59 18.95 -22.44
C ALA A 119 -10.18 18.05 -21.26
N VAL A 120 -10.79 18.23 -20.08
CA VAL A 120 -10.59 17.34 -18.91
C VAL A 120 -10.97 15.89 -19.21
N SER A 121 -12.09 15.67 -19.92
CA SER A 121 -12.56 14.32 -20.21
C SER A 121 -11.64 13.57 -21.18
N GLN A 122 -11.10 14.26 -22.18
CA GLN A 122 -10.15 13.67 -23.13
C GLN A 122 -8.82 13.39 -22.44
N LEU A 123 -8.26 14.36 -21.72
CA LEU A 123 -6.98 14.20 -21.03
C LEU A 123 -7.03 13.08 -19.99
N ALA A 124 -8.15 12.91 -19.28
CA ALA A 124 -8.32 11.80 -18.34
C ALA A 124 -8.22 10.44 -19.03
N GLY A 125 -8.74 10.32 -20.26
CA GLY A 125 -8.65 9.08 -21.04
C GLY A 125 -7.23 8.80 -21.57
N GLU A 126 -6.47 9.84 -21.89
CA GLU A 126 -5.12 9.72 -22.45
C GLU A 126 -4.04 9.52 -21.38
N THR A 127 -4.19 10.19 -20.24
CA THR A 127 -3.18 10.20 -19.16
C THR A 127 -3.50 9.21 -18.04
N GLY A 128 -4.75 8.74 -17.94
CA GLY A 128 -5.23 7.94 -16.81
C GLY A 128 -5.44 8.74 -15.51
N LEU A 129 -5.22 10.05 -15.51
CA LEU A 129 -5.51 10.93 -14.37
C LEU A 129 -7.01 11.02 -14.09
N SER A 130 -7.36 11.23 -12.82
CA SER A 130 -8.77 11.43 -12.48
C SER A 130 -9.28 12.76 -13.05
N LYS A 131 -10.53 12.76 -13.56
CA LYS A 131 -11.19 14.00 -14.02
C LYS A 131 -11.24 15.08 -12.92
N LYS A 132 -11.33 14.65 -11.65
CA LYS A 132 -11.34 15.53 -10.48
C LYS A 132 -10.00 16.26 -10.28
N GLU A 133 -8.88 15.58 -10.48
CA GLU A 133 -7.54 16.20 -10.39
C GLU A 133 -7.32 17.19 -11.54
N LEU A 134 -7.61 16.79 -12.77
CA LEU A 134 -7.48 17.66 -13.95
C LEU A 134 -8.36 18.90 -13.87
N TYR A 135 -9.61 18.77 -13.40
CA TYR A 135 -10.51 19.91 -13.24
C TYR A 135 -10.04 20.89 -12.17
N ARG A 136 -9.48 20.39 -11.07
CA ARG A 136 -8.90 21.24 -10.02
C ARG A 136 -7.68 21.99 -10.53
N ALA A 137 -6.81 21.31 -11.26
CA ALA A 137 -5.63 21.92 -11.88
C ALA A 137 -6.00 23.07 -12.84
N TRP A 138 -7.10 22.93 -13.56
CA TRP A 138 -7.64 24.00 -14.40
C TRP A 138 -8.11 25.21 -13.57
N LEU A 139 -8.88 24.97 -12.49
CA LEU A 139 -9.37 26.05 -11.61
C LEU A 139 -8.24 26.80 -10.90
N GLU A 140 -7.14 26.13 -10.53
CA GLU A 140 -5.98 26.77 -9.89
C GLU A 140 -5.17 27.66 -10.86
N GLN A 141 -5.39 27.53 -12.18
CA GLN A 141 -4.71 28.29 -13.22
C GLN A 141 -5.57 29.42 -13.83
N THR A 142 -6.83 29.53 -13.42
CA THR A 142 -7.79 30.53 -13.92
C THR A 142 -8.02 31.59 -12.85
#